data_AF-A0A5M6CL03-F1
#
_entry.id   AF-A0A5M6CL03-F1
#
_cell.length_a   1.000
_cell.length_b   1.000
_cell.length_c   1.000
_cell.angle_alpha   90.00
_cell.angle_beta   90.00
_cell.angle_gamma   90.00
#
_symmetry.space_group_name_H-M   'P 1'
#
loop_
_entity.id
_entity.type
_entity.pdbx_description
1 polymer ?
#
loop_
_entity_poly.entity_id
_entity_poly.type
_entity_poly.pdbx_seq_one_letter_code
_entity_poly.pdbx_strand_id
1 'polypeptide(L)'
;MSFTGYWSDRILFWIWIAVTPFIIILYWKKLVTKLYFGFLILCLILSILPMGILFFGIILSGTGSGRLNHFNLENNIRIQTVAYGVMGRPRVQIVKDGFLFDKIKLEDQDEIEKNDSTWLEVRDAINAQLVKETDTSITVKYFFENDTLQTVHEFQEKTSLNY
;
A
#
# COMPACT_ATOMS: atom_id res chain seq x y z
N MET A 1 2.12 0.01 18.06
CA MET A 1 1.77 1.42 17.73
C MET A 1 2.49 1.75 16.43
N SER A 2 1.79 1.65 15.29
CA SER A 2 2.31 2.12 14.00
C SER A 2 1.71 3.50 13.75
N PHE A 3 2.54 4.48 13.38
CA PHE A 3 2.04 5.74 12.83
C PHE A 3 1.30 5.39 11.54
N THR A 4 -0.03 5.30 11.62
CA THR A 4 -0.92 4.89 10.52
C THR A 4 -1.01 6.00 9.49
N GLY A 5 0.10 6.26 8.82
CA GLY A 5 0.26 7.30 7.82
C GLY A 5 1.17 6.78 6.72
N TYR A 6 0.63 6.73 5.50
CA TYR A 6 1.31 6.26 4.28
C TYR A 6 2.73 6.83 4.10
N TRP A 7 2.95 8.08 4.52
CA TRP A 7 4.24 8.77 4.45
C TRP A 7 5.15 8.55 5.66
N SER A 8 4.59 8.35 6.85
CA SER A 8 5.35 8.29 8.10
C SER A 8 6.34 7.13 8.12
N ASP A 9 5.89 5.94 7.71
CA ASP A 9 6.74 4.74 7.70
C ASP A 9 7.91 4.89 6.72
N ARG A 10 7.66 5.50 5.56
CA ARG A 10 8.68 5.73 4.52
C ARG A 10 9.70 6.74 4.94
N ILE A 11 9.28 7.86 5.53
CA ILE A 11 10.21 8.88 6.02
C ILE A 11 11.15 8.26 7.06
N LEU A 12 10.60 7.48 8.00
CA LEU A 12 11.42 6.77 8.99
C LEU A 12 12.39 5.79 8.33
N PHE A 13 11.92 5.01 7.35
CA PHE A 13 12.75 4.08 6.59
C PHE A 13 13.92 4.78 5.88
N TRP A 14 13.66 5.89 5.18
CA TRP A 14 14.70 6.65 4.47
C TRP A 14 15.66 7.40 5.42
N ILE A 15 15.17 7.86 6.57
CA ILE A 15 16.05 8.41 7.61
C ILE A 15 16.96 7.31 8.13
N TRP A 16 16.42 6.14 8.44
CA TRP A 16 17.21 5.01 8.93
C TRP A 16 18.24 4.55 7.90
N ILE A 17 17.89 4.44 6.62
CA ILE A 17 18.82 4.01 5.56
C ILE A 17 19.95 5.03 5.32
N ALA A 18 19.72 6.32 5.55
CA ALA A 18 20.74 7.37 5.41
C ALA A 18 21.63 7.48 6.65
N VAL A 19 21.05 7.38 7.85
CA VAL A 19 21.77 7.50 9.12
C VAL A 19 22.65 6.28 9.39
N THR A 20 22.19 5.08 9.03
CA THR A 20 22.92 3.83 9.25
C THR A 20 24.35 3.83 8.66
N PRO A 21 24.58 4.10 7.36
CA PRO A 21 25.93 4.16 6.80
C PRO A 21 26.75 5.31 7.38
N PHE A 22 26.13 6.45 7.72
CA PHE A 22 26.80 7.57 8.37
C PHE A 22 27.39 7.17 9.73
N ILE A 23 26.62 6.49 10.58
CA ILE A 23 27.09 5.96 11.86
C ILE A 23 28.20 4.92 11.65
N ILE A 24 28.06 4.04 10.66
CA ILE A 24 29.06 3.00 10.37
C ILE A 24 30.41 3.61 10.00
N ILE A 25 30.42 4.65 9.16
CA ILE A 25 31.65 5.35 8.77
C ILE A 25 32.29 6.06 9.97
N LEU A 26 31.49 6.78 10.77
CA LEU A 26 31.99 7.50 11.96
C LEU A 26 32.62 6.57 12.99
N TYR A 27 32.03 5.40 13.22
CA TYR A 27 32.45 4.47 14.27
C TYR A 27 33.20 3.24 13.74
N TRP A 28 33.74 3.28 12.52
CA TRP A 28 34.39 2.13 11.86
C TRP A 28 35.53 1.48 12.66
N LYS A 29 36.18 2.24 13.55
CA LYS A 29 37.26 1.75 14.42
C LYS A 29 36.74 0.84 15.55
N LYS A 30 35.45 0.89 15.89
CA LYS A 30 34.86 0.08 16.96
C LYS A 30 34.50 -1.32 16.45
N LEU A 31 34.82 -2.34 17.24
CA LEU A 31 34.51 -3.74 16.91
C LEU A 31 33.00 -3.97 16.77
N VAL A 32 32.20 -3.37 17.66
CA VAL A 32 30.74 -3.45 17.66
C VAL A 32 30.15 -2.97 16.33
N THR A 33 30.66 -1.88 15.78
CA THR A 33 30.19 -1.33 14.50
C THR A 33 30.47 -2.27 13.33
N LYS A 34 31.62 -2.94 13.33
CA LYS A 34 31.95 -3.95 12.31
C LYS A 34 31.03 -5.17 12.40
N LEU A 35 30.74 -5.63 13.62
CA LEU A 35 29.82 -6.74 13.85
C LEU A 35 28.40 -6.38 13.40
N TYR A 36 27.93 -5.19 13.75
CA TYR A 36 26.63 -4.67 13.29
C TYR A 36 26.55 -4.58 11.77
N PHE A 37 27.58 -4.07 11.10
CA PHE A 37 27.62 -4.03 9.63
C PHE A 37 27.60 -5.43 9.00
N GLY A 38 28.39 -6.38 9.55
CA GLY A 38 28.36 -7.76 9.11
C GLY A 38 26.98 -8.41 9.28
N PHE A 39 26.30 -8.11 10.38
CA PHE A 39 24.92 -8.56 10.63
C PHE A 39 23.94 -7.97 9.62
N LEU A 40 24.04 -6.67 9.30
CA LEU A 40 23.21 -6.03 8.27
C LEU A 40 23.39 -6.70 6.90
N ILE A 41 24.63 -6.99 6.50
CA ILE A 41 24.91 -7.70 5.25
C ILE A 41 24.31 -9.11 5.28
N LEU A 42 24.47 -9.83 6.39
CA LEU A 42 23.94 -11.18 6.53
C LEU A 42 22.41 -11.19 6.43
N CYS A 43 21.73 -10.27 7.12
CA CYS A 43 20.28 -10.10 7.02
C CYS A 43 19.83 -9.75 5.60
N LEU A 44 20.58 -8.89 4.90
CA LEU A 44 20.29 -8.56 3.50
C LEU A 44 20.37 -9.78 2.59
N ILE A 45 21.41 -10.61 2.75
CA ILE A 45 21.56 -11.86 1.99
C ILE A 45 20.43 -12.85 2.33
N LEU A 46 20.14 -13.03 3.63
CA LEU A 46 19.04 -13.88 4.09
C LEU A 46 17.68 -13.42 3.57
N SER A 47 17.49 -12.11 3.39
CA SER A 47 16.27 -11.52 2.85
C SER A 47 16.05 -11.87 1.38
N ILE A 48 17.10 -12.22 0.63
CA ILE A 48 17.04 -12.56 -0.79
C ILE A 48 16.81 -14.06 -1.00
N LEU A 49 17.35 -14.92 -0.14
CA LEU A 49 17.28 -16.38 -0.28
C LEU A 49 15.86 -16.98 -0.41
N PRO A 50 14.83 -16.56 0.36
CA PRO A 50 13.48 -17.06 0.18
C PRO A 50 12.79 -16.33 -0.97
N MET A 51 13.21 -16.64 -2.21
CA MET A 51 12.65 -16.07 -3.45
C MET A 51 12.61 -14.53 -3.51
N GLY A 52 13.43 -13.84 -2.71
CA GLY A 52 13.39 -12.40 -2.55
C GLY A 52 12.11 -11.84 -1.91
N ILE A 53 11.23 -12.67 -1.35
CA ILE A 53 9.92 -12.23 -0.82
C ILE A 53 10.10 -11.15 0.25
N LEU A 54 10.99 -11.40 1.22
CA LEU A 54 11.31 -10.45 2.28
C LEU A 54 11.98 -9.20 1.70
N PHE A 55 12.89 -9.38 0.74
CA PHE A 55 13.62 -8.29 0.11
C PHE A 55 12.69 -7.33 -0.64
N PHE A 56 11.80 -7.88 -1.47
CA PHE A 56 10.80 -7.09 -2.19
C PHE A 56 9.77 -6.49 -1.24
N GLY A 57 9.36 -7.18 -0.17
CA GLY A 57 8.49 -6.60 0.86
C GLY A 57 9.08 -5.31 1.46
N ILE A 58 10.37 -5.31 1.79
CA ILE A 58 11.08 -4.11 2.28
C ILE A 58 11.09 -3.01 1.23
N ILE A 59 11.39 -3.34 -0.03
CA ILE A 59 11.42 -2.36 -1.13
C ILE A 59 10.03 -1.76 -1.36
N LEU A 60 9.00 -2.59 -1.53
CA LEU A 60 7.64 -2.14 -1.82
C LEU A 60 7.08 -1.26 -0.68
N SER A 61 7.43 -1.56 0.57
CA SER A 61 7.08 -0.74 1.73
C SER A 61 7.80 0.61 1.70
N GLY A 62 9.12 0.62 1.45
CA GLY A 62 9.96 1.82 1.51
C GLY A 62 9.78 2.79 0.34
N THR A 63 9.53 2.29 -0.87
CA THR A 63 9.38 3.13 -2.08
C THR A 63 7.94 3.51 -2.37
N GLY A 64 6.97 2.73 -1.89
CA GLY A 64 5.57 2.87 -2.28
C GLY A 64 5.23 2.42 -3.69
N SER A 65 6.16 1.72 -4.35
CA SER A 65 5.95 1.12 -5.66
C SER A 65 4.85 0.06 -5.67
N GLY A 66 4.35 -0.34 -4.50
CA GLY A 66 3.15 -1.18 -4.39
C GLY A 66 1.85 -0.47 -4.78
N ARG A 67 1.83 0.85 -5.00
CA ARG A 67 0.64 1.55 -5.48
C ARG A 67 0.55 1.47 -7.01
N LEU A 68 -0.41 0.70 -7.52
CA LEU A 68 -0.62 0.47 -8.94
C LEU A 68 -1.41 1.60 -9.60
N ASN A 69 -2.49 2.04 -8.94
CA ASN A 69 -3.35 3.11 -9.45
C ASN A 69 -3.87 3.97 -8.30
N HIS A 70 -4.20 5.24 -8.58
CA HIS A 70 -4.85 6.13 -7.62
C HIS A 70 -5.81 7.11 -8.29
N PHE A 71 -6.95 7.31 -7.66
CA PHE A 71 -7.96 8.29 -8.04
C PHE A 71 -8.28 9.18 -6.86
N ASN A 72 -8.20 10.49 -7.07
CA ASN A 72 -8.63 11.47 -6.08
C ASN A 72 -10.12 11.74 -6.30
N LEU A 73 -10.91 11.53 -5.24
CA LEU A 73 -12.33 11.84 -5.21
C LEU A 73 -12.55 13.12 -4.40
N GLU A 74 -13.79 13.58 -4.42
CA GLU A 74 -14.23 14.71 -3.62
C GLU A 74 -14.08 14.42 -2.11
N ASN A 75 -14.01 15.48 -1.29
CA ASN A 75 -13.89 15.41 0.18
C ASN A 75 -12.57 14.81 0.74
N ASN A 76 -11.45 14.96 0.02
CA ASN A 76 -10.13 14.42 0.39
C ASN A 76 -10.12 12.89 0.57
N ILE A 77 -10.95 12.19 -0.21
CA ILE A 77 -10.98 10.74 -0.25
C ILE A 77 -10.24 10.29 -1.50
N ARG A 78 -9.36 9.31 -1.37
CA ARG A 78 -8.55 8.76 -2.44
C ARG A 78 -8.75 7.25 -2.51
N ILE A 79 -9.05 6.75 -3.69
CA ILE A 79 -9.08 5.32 -3.97
C ILE A 79 -7.73 4.92 -4.54
N GLN A 80 -7.17 3.84 -4.03
CA GLN A 80 -5.86 3.35 -4.42
C GLN A 80 -5.92 1.84 -4.60
N THR A 81 -5.45 1.36 -5.74
CA THR A 81 -5.18 -0.07 -5.90
C THR A 81 -3.73 -0.32 -5.50
N VAL A 82 -3.54 -1.25 -4.57
CA VAL A 82 -2.24 -1.55 -3.97
C VAL A 82 -1.93 -3.04 -4.02
N ALA A 83 -0.69 -3.36 -4.40
CA ALA A 83 -0.09 -4.68 -4.34
C ALA A 83 1.19 -4.57 -3.49
N TYR A 84 1.09 -4.90 -2.20
CA TYR A 84 2.22 -4.78 -1.27
C TYR A 84 3.11 -6.04 -1.20
N GLY A 85 2.80 -7.09 -1.94
CA GLY A 85 3.58 -8.33 -1.96
C GLY A 85 3.78 -8.86 -3.38
N VAL A 86 4.93 -9.50 -3.61
CA VAL A 86 5.31 -10.10 -4.91
C VAL A 86 4.31 -11.18 -5.37
N MET A 87 3.68 -11.87 -4.42
CA MET A 87 2.64 -12.88 -4.67
C MET A 87 1.27 -12.46 -4.12
N GLY A 88 1.15 -11.23 -3.62
CA GLY A 88 -0.11 -10.74 -3.05
C GLY A 88 -1.06 -10.32 -4.16
N ARG A 89 -2.31 -10.79 -4.12
CA ARG A 89 -3.35 -10.21 -4.98
C ARG A 89 -3.53 -8.72 -4.64
N PRO A 90 -3.63 -7.84 -5.65
CA PRO A 90 -3.87 -6.44 -5.42
C PRO A 90 -5.22 -6.23 -4.73
N ARG A 91 -5.28 -5.16 -3.94
CA ARG A 91 -6.44 -4.78 -3.16
C ARG A 91 -6.77 -3.33 -3.44
N VAL A 92 -8.06 -3.00 -3.35
CA VAL A 92 -8.54 -1.64 -3.48
C VAL A 92 -8.75 -1.09 -2.08
N GLN A 93 -8.10 0.03 -1.82
CA GLN A 93 -8.18 0.74 -0.55
C GLN A 93 -8.80 2.11 -0.76
N ILE A 94 -9.77 2.45 0.09
CA ILE A 94 -10.25 3.82 0.25
C ILE A 94 -9.46 4.46 1.39
N VAL A 95 -8.75 5.52 1.06
CA VAL A 95 -7.89 6.27 1.98
C VAL A 95 -8.46 7.67 2.13
N LYS A 96 -8.57 8.14 3.38
CA LYS A 96 -8.84 9.55 3.63
C LYS A 96 -7.50 10.27 3.82
N ASP A 97 -7.27 11.28 2.99
CA ASP A 97 -6.01 12.00 2.96
C ASP A 97 -5.87 12.86 4.23
N GLY A 98 -4.85 12.54 5.01
CA GLY A 98 -4.47 13.20 6.25
C GLY A 98 -3.09 13.84 6.17
N PHE A 99 -2.58 14.01 4.93
CA PHE A 99 -1.25 14.49 4.58
C PHE A 99 -0.11 13.56 5.06
N LEU A 100 0.16 13.54 6.37
CA LEU A 100 1.14 12.64 6.99
C LEU A 100 0.49 11.42 7.67
N PHE A 101 -0.82 11.50 7.93
CA PHE A 101 -1.59 10.49 8.67
C PHE A 101 -2.74 9.94 7.82
N ASP A 102 -2.43 9.62 6.56
CA ASP A 102 -3.37 8.97 5.65
C ASP A 102 -3.95 7.71 6.30
N LYS A 103 -5.27 7.72 6.51
CA LYS A 103 -5.97 6.62 7.17
C LYS A 103 -6.72 5.80 6.13
N ILE A 104 -6.42 4.50 6.08
CA ILE A 104 -7.20 3.53 5.31
C ILE A 104 -8.56 3.39 6.02
N LYS A 105 -9.64 3.76 5.33
CA LYS A 105 -11.01 3.63 5.82
C LYS A 105 -11.56 2.24 5.52
N LEU A 106 -11.38 1.77 4.28
CA LEU A 106 -11.96 0.51 3.79
C LEU A 106 -10.96 -0.18 2.85
N GLU A 107 -10.96 -1.51 2.88
CA GLU A 107 -10.14 -2.34 2.02
C GLU A 107 -11.00 -3.50 1.49
N ASP A 108 -10.97 -3.68 0.17
CA ASP A 108 -11.64 -4.78 -0.50
C ASP A 108 -10.78 -5.36 -1.63
N GLN A 109 -11.25 -6.46 -2.20
CA GLN A 109 -10.57 -7.08 -3.35
C GLN A 109 -10.67 -6.18 -4.58
N ASP A 110 -9.67 -6.28 -5.47
CA ASP A 110 -9.60 -5.50 -6.71
C ASP A 110 -10.57 -5.97 -7.79
N GLU A 111 -11.11 -7.18 -7.65
CA GLU A 111 -12.06 -7.81 -8.57
C GLU A 111 -13.49 -7.41 -8.20
N ILE A 112 -14.19 -6.68 -9.07
CA ILE A 112 -15.62 -6.38 -8.95
C ILE A 112 -16.40 -7.28 -9.92
N GLU A 113 -17.37 -8.01 -9.40
CA GLU A 113 -18.31 -8.80 -10.19
C GLU A 113 -19.35 -7.87 -10.85
N LYS A 114 -19.42 -7.89 -12.19
CA LYS A 114 -20.43 -7.12 -12.93
C LYS A 114 -21.63 -7.97 -13.34
N ASN A 115 -21.40 -9.25 -13.63
CA ASN A 115 -22.40 -10.24 -14.06
C ASN A 115 -21.85 -11.64 -13.75
N ASP A 116 -22.70 -12.68 -13.77
CA ASP A 116 -22.38 -14.09 -13.41
C ASP A 116 -21.16 -14.70 -14.16
N SER A 117 -20.63 -14.03 -15.18
CA SER A 117 -19.50 -14.47 -16.01
C SER A 117 -18.42 -13.42 -16.29
N THR A 118 -18.52 -12.18 -15.76
CA THR A 118 -17.57 -11.10 -16.07
C THR A 118 -17.09 -10.38 -14.81
N TRP A 119 -15.79 -10.51 -14.55
CA TRP A 119 -15.06 -9.80 -13.49
C TRP A 119 -14.32 -8.60 -14.10
N LEU A 120 -14.34 -7.47 -13.41
CA LEU A 120 -13.61 -6.27 -13.79
C LEU A 120 -12.60 -5.92 -12.69
N GLU A 121 -11.35 -5.67 -13.08
CA GLU A 121 -10.30 -5.27 -12.15
C GLU A 121 -10.32 -3.73 -11.99
N VAL A 122 -10.44 -3.21 -10.77
CA VAL A 122 -10.49 -1.77 -10.50
C VAL A 122 -9.21 -1.06 -10.96
N ARG A 123 -8.07 -1.75 -11.00
CA ARG A 123 -6.82 -1.20 -11.53
C ARG A 123 -6.92 -0.69 -12.98
N ASP A 124 -7.78 -1.30 -13.79
CA ASP A 124 -7.99 -0.97 -15.21
C ASP A 124 -9.01 0.16 -15.42
N ALA A 125 -9.58 0.70 -14.33
CA ALA A 125 -10.43 1.87 -14.41
C ALA A 125 -9.63 3.08 -14.89
N ILE A 126 -10.24 3.94 -15.71
CA ILE A 126 -9.70 5.24 -16.15
C ILE A 126 -10.06 6.32 -15.14
N ASN A 127 -11.24 6.22 -14.52
CA ASN A 127 -11.73 7.24 -13.61
C ASN A 127 -12.63 6.63 -12.54
N ALA A 128 -12.76 7.33 -11.41
CA ALA A 128 -13.64 6.96 -10.32
C ALA A 128 -14.36 8.20 -9.78
N GLN A 129 -15.67 8.12 -9.58
CA GLN A 129 -16.48 9.19 -9.02
C GLN A 129 -17.20 8.73 -7.77
N LEU A 130 -17.23 9.59 -6.75
CA LEU A 130 -17.96 9.37 -5.52
C LEU A 130 -19.45 9.57 -5.80
N VAL A 131 -20.26 8.56 -5.56
CA VAL A 131 -21.71 8.64 -5.71
C VAL A 131 -22.36 8.99 -4.39
N LYS A 132 -21.90 8.35 -3.30
CA LYS A 132 -22.46 8.53 -1.96
C LYS A 132 -21.41 8.23 -0.90
N GLU A 133 -21.35 9.08 0.12
CA GLU A 133 -20.65 8.82 1.38
C GLU A 133 -21.70 8.75 2.49
N THR A 134 -21.73 7.63 3.22
CA THR A 134 -22.47 7.46 4.46
C THR A 134 -21.46 7.15 5.57
N ASP A 135 -21.84 7.29 6.84
CA ASP A 135 -20.95 7.01 7.98
C ASP A 135 -20.39 5.58 7.97
N THR A 136 -21.07 4.63 7.33
CA THR A 136 -20.74 3.19 7.30
C THR A 136 -20.48 2.61 5.91
N SER A 137 -20.73 3.35 4.84
CA SER A 137 -20.50 2.87 3.46
C SER A 137 -20.11 3.98 2.49
N ILE A 138 -19.24 3.65 1.54
CA ILE A 138 -18.78 4.55 0.48
C ILE A 138 -19.10 3.90 -0.86
N THR A 139 -19.94 4.56 -1.65
CA THR A 139 -20.34 4.10 -2.98
C THR A 139 -19.51 4.83 -4.04
N VAL A 140 -18.80 4.06 -4.85
CA VAL A 140 -17.92 4.56 -5.90
C VAL A 140 -18.39 4.03 -7.24
N LYS A 141 -18.45 4.92 -8.23
CA LYS A 141 -18.67 4.56 -9.62
C LYS A 141 -17.35 4.56 -10.37
N TYR A 142 -17.02 3.44 -11.01
CA TYR A 142 -15.82 3.30 -11.84
C TYR A 142 -16.16 3.44 -13.32
N PHE A 143 -15.27 4.08 -14.07
CA PHE A 143 -15.33 4.26 -15.52
C PHE A 143 -14.15 3.51 -16.16
N PHE A 144 -14.44 2.66 -17.15
CA PHE A 144 -13.46 1.86 -17.88
C PHE A 144 -13.34 2.31 -19.34
N GLU A 145 -12.19 2.04 -19.99
CA GLU A 145 -11.88 2.49 -21.36
C GLU A 145 -12.88 2.02 -22.43
N ASN A 146 -13.45 0.82 -22.24
CA ASN A 146 -14.62 0.42 -23.00
C ASN A 146 -15.86 1.13 -22.40
N ASP A 147 -16.15 2.31 -22.95
CA ASP A 147 -17.18 3.31 -22.61
C ASP A 147 -18.63 2.78 -22.39
N THR A 148 -18.85 1.46 -22.48
CA THR A 148 -20.10 0.75 -22.21
C THR A 148 -20.12 0.03 -20.85
N LEU A 149 -19.00 -0.04 -20.12
CA LEU A 149 -18.92 -0.72 -18.83
C LEU A 149 -18.83 0.28 -17.68
N GLN A 150 -19.98 0.68 -17.14
CA GLN A 150 -20.06 1.41 -15.87
C GLN A 150 -20.42 0.41 -14.76
N THR A 151 -19.65 0.41 -13.68
CA THR A 151 -19.94 -0.42 -12.49
C THR A 151 -19.95 0.45 -11.26
N VAL A 152 -20.98 0.28 -10.43
CA VAL A 152 -21.11 0.92 -9.13
C VAL A 152 -20.75 -0.12 -8.09
N HIS A 153 -19.72 0.15 -7.30
CA HIS A 153 -19.33 -0.70 -6.18
C HIS A 153 -19.61 0.03 -4.88
N GLU A 154 -20.32 -0.66 -3.98
CA GLU A 154 -20.54 -0.17 -2.62
C GLU A 154 -19.54 -0.84 -1.68
N PHE A 155 -18.59 -0.04 -1.17
CA PHE A 155 -17.71 -0.49 -0.11
C PHE A 155 -18.46 -0.37 1.22
N GLN A 156 -18.72 -1.50 1.87
CA GLN A 156 -19.25 -1.53 3.23
C GLN A 156 -18.14 -1.79 4.24
N GLU A 157 -18.24 -1.14 5.40
CA GLU A 157 -17.35 -1.42 6.53
C GLU A 157 -17.58 -2.87 6.99
N LYS A 158 -16.60 -3.75 6.69
CA LYS A 158 -16.60 -5.12 7.23
C LYS A 158 -16.46 -5.01 8.74
N THR A 159 -17.58 -5.09 9.44
CA THR A 159 -17.62 -5.27 10.89
C THR A 159 -17.22 -6.70 11.20
N SER A 160 -15.95 -7.07 10.97
CA SER A 160 -15.41 -8.35 11.41
C SER A 160 -14.46 -8.11 12.58
N LEU A 161 -15.06 -7.84 13.73
CA LEU A 161 -14.59 -8.43 14.97
C LEU A 161 -14.73 -9.95 14.79
N ASN A 162 -13.64 -10.65 14.51
CA ASN A 162 -13.52 -12.06 14.87
C ASN A 162 -12.05 -12.32 15.20
N TYR A 163 -11.85 -12.69 16.46
CA TYR A 163 -10.61 -12.94 17.18
C TYR A 163 -9.74 -14.03 16.53
#